data_AF-A0A8H5GRX9-F1
#
_entry.id   AF-A0A8H5GRX9-F1
#
_cell.length_a   1.000
_cell.length_b   1.000
_cell.length_c   1.000
_cell.angle_alpha   90.00
_cell.angle_beta   90.00
_cell.angle_gamma   90.00
#
_symmetry.space_group_name_H-M   'P 1'
#
loop_
_entity.id
_entity.type
_entity.pdbx_description
1 polymer ?
#
loop_
_entity_poly.entity_id
_entity_poly.type
_entity_poly.pdbx_seq_one_letter_code
_entity_poly.pdbx_strand_id
1 'polypeptide(L)'
;MDLSHHLSAIAQARVVTPLKGLDMYTRKPGIISLAGGTKSQCPLLKYTLLLGLPSPAYFPFASVSGEVLTYDSFSLKTSPESSSSWFWKWFSGSRSKERTTTVTIGKYPKQPEDINLASSLQYGLATGLPQLEDILNEFVRKVYQPAYGNWTTLVHTGNTDGWGKVVLTLFNPGEGLLCSEWTYPSAMASAIPFSVTPVPVKMDSQTRGMPRPRVLYTIPTGQNPTGATTLEERKEIYEICVEYDIIIVEDDPYYFLSYNVSP
;
A
#
# COMPACT_ATOMS: atom_id res chain seq x y z
N MET A 1 19.67 -12.75 -2.10
CA MET A 1 19.88 -12.26 -3.47
C MET A 1 19.96 -10.76 -3.41
N ASP A 2 20.98 -10.16 -4.03
CA ASP A 2 21.07 -8.71 -4.19
C ASP A 2 20.46 -8.34 -5.54
N LEU A 3 19.53 -7.39 -5.55
CA LEU A 3 18.85 -6.87 -6.75
C LEU A 3 19.15 -5.40 -6.98
N SER A 4 20.17 -4.84 -6.30
CA SER A 4 20.51 -3.42 -6.35
C SER A 4 20.92 -2.94 -7.76
N HIS A 5 21.35 -3.84 -8.64
CA HIS A 5 21.66 -3.54 -10.05
C HIS A 5 20.42 -3.19 -10.87
N HIS A 6 19.20 -3.48 -10.39
CA HIS A 6 17.95 -3.05 -11.01
C HIS A 6 17.55 -1.62 -10.67
N LEU A 7 18.16 -1.01 -9.65
CA LEU A 7 17.80 0.33 -9.21
C LEU A 7 18.12 1.37 -10.28
N SER A 8 17.18 2.30 -10.50
CA SER A 8 17.39 3.44 -11.38
C SER A 8 18.50 4.36 -10.84
N ALA A 9 19.08 5.16 -11.72
CA ALA A 9 20.06 6.17 -11.33
C ALA A 9 19.46 7.17 -10.32
N ILE A 10 18.17 7.50 -10.45
CA ILE A 10 17.46 8.37 -9.50
C ILE A 10 17.34 7.68 -8.14
N ALA A 11 17.00 6.40 -8.08
CA ALA A 11 16.88 5.65 -6.84
C ALA A 11 18.23 5.56 -6.11
N GLN A 12 19.30 5.25 -6.84
CA GLN A 12 20.67 5.18 -6.30
C GLN A 12 21.16 6.54 -5.79
N ALA A 13 20.75 7.64 -6.40
CA ALA A 13 21.13 8.99 -5.98
C ALA A 13 20.39 9.50 -4.72
N ARG A 14 19.36 8.78 -4.23
CA ARG A 14 18.63 9.21 -3.03
C ARG A 14 19.49 9.03 -1.78
N VAL A 15 19.56 10.08 -0.97
CA VAL A 15 20.24 10.07 0.33
C VAL A 15 19.22 10.18 1.47
N VAL A 16 19.50 9.48 2.58
CA VAL A 16 18.71 9.63 3.80
C VAL A 16 18.95 11.03 4.36
N THR A 17 17.87 11.75 4.66
CA THR A 17 18.00 13.09 5.27
C THR A 17 18.67 12.97 6.64
N PRO A 18 19.74 13.75 6.91
CA PRO A 18 20.39 13.79 8.22
C PRO A 18 19.43 14.06 9.37
N LEU A 19 18.37 14.84 9.10
CA LEU A 19 17.38 15.24 10.10
C LEU A 19 16.52 14.06 10.58
N LYS A 20 16.10 13.16 9.69
CA LYS A 20 15.35 11.95 10.10
C LYS A 20 16.25 10.98 10.86
N GLY A 21 17.56 10.98 10.58
CA GLY A 21 18.55 10.22 11.34
C GLY A 21 18.63 10.63 12.81
N LEU A 22 18.16 11.83 13.18
CA LEU A 22 18.18 12.29 14.57
C LEU A 22 17.02 11.74 15.44
N ASP A 23 15.96 11.18 14.83
CA ASP A 23 14.80 10.66 15.57
C ASP A 23 15.17 9.49 16.51
N MET A 24 16.23 8.74 16.20
CA MET A 24 16.72 7.68 17.09
C MET A 24 17.20 8.21 18.45
N TYR A 25 17.57 9.49 18.54
CA TYR A 25 18.05 10.11 19.79
C TYR A 25 16.90 10.71 20.61
N THR A 26 15.83 11.20 19.97
CA THR A 26 14.70 11.84 20.68
C THR A 26 13.93 10.86 21.57
N ARG A 27 14.05 9.55 21.30
CA ARG A 27 13.39 8.47 22.07
C ARG A 27 14.20 7.97 23.27
N LYS A 28 15.42 8.49 23.51
CA LYS A 28 16.24 8.07 24.66
C LYS A 28 15.71 8.68 25.97
N PRO A 29 15.57 7.90 27.05
CA PRO A 29 15.14 8.41 28.35
C PRO A 29 16.04 9.57 28.83
N GLY A 30 15.43 10.63 29.36
CA GLY A 30 16.13 11.80 29.91
C GLY A 30 16.58 12.84 28.87
N ILE A 31 16.41 12.59 27.57
CA ILE A 31 16.67 13.61 26.54
C ILE A 31 15.46 14.54 26.44
N ILE A 32 15.67 15.80 26.84
CA ILE A 32 14.71 16.87 26.54
C ILE A 32 15.01 17.34 25.12
N SER A 33 14.09 17.04 24.21
CA SER A 33 14.14 17.60 22.86
C SER A 33 13.84 19.09 22.94
N LEU A 34 14.88 19.92 22.93
CA LEU A 34 14.77 21.38 22.70
C LEU A 34 14.37 21.71 21.25
N ALA A 35 14.14 20.67 20.45
CA ALA A 35 13.79 20.69 19.05
C ALA A 35 12.27 20.53 18.79
N GLY A 36 11.44 20.36 19.82
CA GLY A 36 9.99 20.16 19.68
C GLY A 36 9.18 20.81 20.81
N GLY A 37 8.02 21.35 20.47
CA GLY A 37 7.11 21.95 21.43
C GLY A 37 6.39 20.90 22.26
N THR A 38 6.96 20.52 23.39
CA THR A 38 6.19 19.98 24.53
C THR A 38 6.28 20.97 25.68
N LYS A 39 5.22 21.03 26.49
CA LYS A 39 5.10 21.97 27.62
C LYS A 39 6.28 21.78 28.57
N SER A 40 7.32 22.59 28.40
CA SER A 40 8.18 22.94 29.51
C SER A 40 7.35 23.78 30.47
N GLN A 41 7.41 23.47 31.76
CA GLN A 41 6.91 24.35 32.82
C GLN A 41 7.74 25.66 32.92
N CYS A 42 8.72 25.88 32.04
CA CYS A 42 9.42 27.16 31.92
C CYS A 42 8.62 28.16 31.06
N PRO A 43 8.21 29.32 31.61
CA PRO A 43 7.41 30.31 30.89
C PRO A 43 8.17 31.13 29.81
N LEU A 44 9.45 30.83 29.56
CA LEU A 44 10.36 31.68 28.77
C LEU A 44 10.74 31.18 27.36
N LEU A 45 10.38 29.96 26.97
CA LEU A 45 10.69 29.45 25.62
C LEU A 45 9.41 29.12 24.84
N LYS A 46 8.88 30.11 24.12
CA LYS A 46 7.67 29.98 23.29
C LYS A 46 7.92 29.63 21.82
N TYR A 47 9.17 29.62 21.36
CA TYR A 47 9.48 29.37 19.95
C TYR A 47 10.84 28.71 19.83
N THR A 48 10.91 27.41 19.53
CA THR A 48 12.18 26.80 19.11
C THR A 48 11.96 25.59 18.21
N LEU A 49 12.55 25.68 17.01
CA LEU A 49 12.57 24.73 15.91
C LEU A 49 13.90 23.99 15.93
N LEU A 50 13.85 22.66 15.94
CA LEU A 50 14.90 21.83 15.35
C LEU A 50 14.32 20.52 14.75
N LEU A 51 13.10 20.12 15.12
CA LEU A 51 12.18 19.31 14.32
C LEU A 51 10.77 19.93 14.20
N GLY A 52 10.43 20.91 15.06
CA GLY A 52 9.23 21.73 14.92
C GLY A 52 7.91 20.98 15.14
N LEU A 53 7.94 19.80 15.77
CA LEU A 53 6.74 19.00 15.98
C LEU A 53 5.80 19.74 16.97
N PRO A 54 4.57 20.08 16.55
CA PRO A 54 3.61 20.75 17.41
C PRO A 54 3.15 19.81 18.55
N SER A 55 2.94 20.37 19.74
CA SER A 55 2.33 19.63 20.85
C SER A 55 0.96 19.08 20.42
N PRO A 56 0.61 17.82 20.75
CA PRO A 56 -0.74 17.29 20.53
C PRO A 56 -1.86 18.07 21.22
N ALA A 57 -1.51 18.92 22.20
CA ALA A 57 -2.44 19.88 22.79
C ALA A 57 -3.04 20.86 21.77
N TYR A 58 -2.33 21.15 20.67
CA TYR A 58 -2.79 22.04 19.60
C TYR A 58 -3.61 21.32 18.52
N PHE A 59 -3.70 19.99 18.55
CA PHE A 59 -4.55 19.26 17.60
C PHE A 59 -6.02 19.43 17.99
N PRO A 60 -6.89 19.98 17.12
CA PRO A 60 -8.25 20.39 17.50
C PRO A 60 -9.26 19.23 17.57
N PHE A 61 -8.80 17.98 17.72
CA PHE A 61 -9.64 16.79 17.78
C PHE A 61 -9.46 16.06 19.11
N ALA A 62 -10.52 15.97 19.92
CA ALA A 62 -10.50 15.21 21.18
C ALA A 62 -10.69 13.70 20.94
N SER A 63 -11.50 13.35 19.94
CA SER A 63 -11.74 11.98 19.48
C SER A 63 -12.28 11.99 18.05
N VAL A 64 -12.20 10.85 17.38
CA VAL A 64 -12.87 10.56 16.11
C VAL A 64 -13.65 9.26 16.30
N SER A 65 -14.92 9.24 15.89
CA SER A 65 -15.78 8.07 16.01
C SER A 65 -16.51 7.80 14.70
N GLY A 66 -16.79 6.53 14.43
CA GLY A 66 -17.56 6.10 13.28
C GLY A 66 -18.30 4.79 13.56
N GLU A 67 -19.43 4.60 12.89
CA GLU A 67 -20.16 3.35 12.86
C GLU A 67 -19.62 2.47 11.74
N VAL A 68 -19.26 1.23 12.06
CA VAL A 68 -18.85 0.24 11.06
C VAL A 68 -19.78 -0.95 11.11
N LEU A 69 -20.06 -1.56 9.96
CA LEU A 69 -20.83 -2.80 9.89
C LEU A 69 -20.13 -3.90 10.71
N THR A 70 -20.90 -4.73 11.41
CA THR A 70 -20.34 -5.88 12.13
C THR A 70 -19.76 -6.89 11.14
N TYR A 71 -18.75 -7.67 11.56
CA TYR A 71 -18.03 -8.61 10.69
C TYR A 71 -18.95 -9.65 10.00
N ASP A 72 -20.12 -9.93 10.58
CA ASP A 72 -21.12 -10.87 10.09
C ASP A 72 -22.26 -10.19 9.30
N SER A 73 -22.04 -8.96 8.84
CA SER A 73 -23.04 -8.21 8.05
C SER A 73 -23.22 -8.76 6.64
N PHE A 74 -22.23 -9.47 6.11
CA PHE A 74 -22.30 -10.12 4.79
C PHE A 74 -22.35 -11.64 4.97
N SER A 75 -23.41 -12.27 4.46
CA SER A 75 -23.52 -13.73 4.47
C SER A 75 -22.45 -14.34 3.58
N LEU A 76 -21.62 -15.22 4.14
CA LEU A 76 -20.70 -16.06 3.36
C LEU A 76 -21.42 -17.22 2.65
N LYS A 77 -22.72 -17.43 2.91
CA LYS A 77 -23.55 -18.42 2.23
C LYS A 77 -24.36 -17.74 1.13
N THR A 78 -24.22 -18.22 -0.10
CA THR A 78 -25.13 -17.92 -1.21
C THR A 78 -26.48 -18.58 -0.92
N SER A 79 -27.44 -17.78 -0.45
CA SER A 79 -28.84 -18.23 -0.36
C SER A 79 -29.41 -18.31 -1.78
N PRO A 80 -30.10 -19.39 -2.19
CA PRO A 80 -30.83 -19.39 -3.44
C PRO A 80 -31.92 -18.31 -3.37
N GLU A 81 -31.81 -17.28 -4.21
CA GLU A 81 -32.85 -16.24 -4.29
C GLU A 81 -34.14 -16.88 -4.81
N SER A 82 -35.07 -17.16 -3.90
CA SER A 82 -36.45 -17.50 -4.26
C SER A 82 -37.10 -16.27 -4.89
N SER A 83 -37.65 -16.43 -6.10
CA SER A 83 -38.38 -15.42 -6.87
C SER A 83 -39.62 -14.84 -6.18
N SER A 84 -39.97 -15.33 -4.99
CA SER A 84 -41.03 -14.78 -4.12
C SER A 84 -40.53 -13.68 -3.16
N SER A 85 -39.21 -13.52 -3.01
CA SER A 85 -38.57 -12.59 -2.06
C SER A 85 -38.79 -11.11 -2.40
N TRP A 86 -38.88 -10.76 -3.69
CA TRP A 86 -39.08 -9.37 -4.12
C TRP A 86 -40.47 -8.82 -3.76
N PHE A 87 -41.50 -9.68 -3.81
CA PHE A 87 -42.88 -9.30 -3.50
C PHE A 87 -43.01 -8.97 -2.00
N TRP A 88 -42.43 -9.78 -1.12
CA TRP A 88 -42.43 -9.50 0.33
C TRP A 88 -41.54 -8.32 0.73
N LYS A 89 -40.46 -8.01 -0.01
CA LYS A 89 -39.63 -6.81 0.21
C LYS A 89 -40.38 -5.50 -0.09
N TRP A 90 -41.39 -5.52 -0.96
CA TRP A 90 -42.22 -4.33 -1.24
C TRP A 90 -43.25 -4.06 -0.13
N PHE A 91 -43.84 -5.11 0.45
CA PHE A 91 -44.83 -4.99 1.55
C PHE A 91 -44.18 -4.84 2.93
N SER A 92 -42.95 -5.31 3.12
CA SER A 92 -42.17 -5.08 4.33
C SER A 92 -41.36 -3.79 4.19
N GLY A 93 -41.99 -2.65 4.47
CA GLY A 93 -41.34 -1.34 4.59
C GLY A 93 -40.28 -1.23 5.71
N SER A 94 -39.69 -2.34 6.15
CA SER A 94 -38.62 -2.37 7.13
C SER A 94 -37.29 -2.48 6.41
N ARG A 95 -36.61 -1.34 6.23
CA ARG A 95 -35.15 -1.34 6.14
C ARG A 95 -34.66 -2.07 7.38
N SER A 96 -34.17 -3.30 7.25
CA SER A 96 -33.49 -4.00 8.34
C SER A 96 -32.42 -3.05 8.86
N LYS A 97 -32.52 -2.64 10.13
CA LYS A 97 -31.54 -1.74 10.74
C LYS A 97 -30.17 -2.41 10.62
N GLU A 98 -29.24 -1.77 9.92
CA GLU A 98 -27.89 -2.27 9.76
C GLU A 98 -27.26 -2.49 11.14
N ARG A 99 -26.67 -3.66 11.35
CA ARG A 99 -25.97 -3.97 12.60
C ARG A 99 -24.59 -3.32 12.52
N THR A 100 -24.39 -2.30 13.36
CA THR A 100 -23.14 -1.57 13.42
C THR A 100 -22.48 -1.72 14.78
N THR A 101 -21.16 -1.51 14.82
CA THR A 101 -20.40 -1.27 16.04
C THR A 101 -19.73 0.09 15.96
N THR A 102 -19.71 0.81 17.07
CA THR A 102 -19.07 2.12 17.16
C THR A 102 -17.58 1.95 17.43
N VAL A 103 -16.74 2.47 16.55
CA VAL A 103 -15.30 2.61 16.79
C VAL A 103 -15.03 4.04 17.23
N THR A 104 -14.29 4.24 18.32
CA THR A 104 -13.89 5.57 18.82
C THR A 104 -12.40 5.61 19.13
N ILE A 105 -11.68 6.52 18.49
CA ILE A 105 -10.26 6.77 18.69
C ILE A 105 -10.12 8.06 19.50
N GLY A 106 -9.57 7.95 20.71
CA GLY A 106 -9.31 9.09 21.58
C GLY A 106 -8.01 9.84 21.24
N LYS A 107 -7.88 11.07 21.76
CA LYS A 107 -6.64 11.85 21.58
C LYS A 107 -5.41 11.16 22.15
N TYR A 108 -5.51 10.61 23.36
CA TYR A 108 -4.40 9.94 24.03
C TYR A 108 -4.69 8.44 24.16
N PRO A 109 -3.65 7.60 24.11
CA PRO A 109 -3.81 6.15 24.23
C PRO A 109 -4.29 5.77 25.64
N LYS A 110 -5.09 4.70 25.76
CA LYS A 110 -5.41 4.09 27.06
C LYS A 110 -4.37 3.03 27.42
N GLN A 111 -3.87 2.30 26.42
CA GLN A 111 -2.79 1.32 26.47
C GLN A 111 -1.67 1.72 25.49
N PRO A 112 -0.40 1.40 25.78
CA PRO A 112 0.75 1.81 24.96
C PRO A 112 0.62 1.51 23.45
N GLU A 113 -0.01 0.40 23.11
CA GLU A 113 -0.22 -0.12 21.75
C GLU A 113 -1.41 0.52 21.02
N ASP A 114 -2.27 1.26 21.73
CA ASP A 114 -3.47 1.86 21.16
C ASP A 114 -3.16 2.88 20.06
N ILE A 115 -3.88 2.77 18.95
CA ILE A 115 -4.00 3.86 17.98
C ILE A 115 -4.67 5.05 18.67
N ASN A 116 -4.08 6.25 18.52
CA ASN A 116 -4.57 7.48 19.16
C ASN A 116 -4.30 8.70 18.27
N LEU A 117 -5.08 9.77 18.43
CA LEU A 117 -4.95 10.95 17.56
C LEU A 117 -3.66 11.75 17.82
N ALA A 118 -3.09 11.69 19.02
CA ALA A 118 -1.85 12.41 19.34
C ALA A 118 -0.66 11.92 18.52
N SER A 119 -0.59 10.60 18.24
CA SER A 119 0.40 10.05 17.31
C SER A 119 -0.06 10.10 15.85
N SER A 120 -1.32 9.78 15.55
CA SER A 120 -1.79 9.66 14.16
C SER A 120 -1.86 10.99 13.41
N LEU A 121 -2.06 12.11 14.11
CA LEU A 121 -2.06 13.45 13.52
C LEU A 121 -0.68 14.13 13.54
N GLN A 122 0.31 13.48 14.17
CA GLN A 122 1.68 13.95 14.19
C GLN A 122 2.41 13.52 12.91
N TYR A 123 3.52 14.20 12.59
CA TYR A 123 4.47 13.67 11.61
C TYR A 123 4.88 12.24 11.98
N GLY A 124 4.70 11.33 11.02
CA GLY A 124 5.05 9.92 11.14
C GLY A 124 6.25 9.52 10.29
N LEU A 125 6.63 8.25 10.40
CA LEU A 125 7.58 7.63 9.49
C LEU A 125 6.95 7.42 8.12
N ALA A 126 7.79 7.34 7.08
CA ALA A 126 7.33 7.07 5.72
C ALA A 126 6.77 5.64 5.56
N THR A 127 7.08 4.74 6.50
CA THR A 127 6.65 3.35 6.50
C THR A 127 5.19 3.18 6.95
N GLY A 128 4.68 4.13 7.73
CA GLY A 128 3.30 4.15 8.22
C GLY A 128 3.22 4.19 9.74
N LEU A 129 2.03 3.92 10.26
CA LEU A 129 1.82 3.69 11.70
C LEU A 129 2.24 2.25 12.03
N PRO A 130 2.98 2.01 13.13
CA PRO A 130 3.41 0.67 13.51
C PRO A 130 2.26 -0.34 13.60
N GLN A 131 1.12 0.08 14.14
CA GLN A 131 -0.07 -0.79 14.25
C GLN A 131 -0.61 -1.23 12.88
N LEU A 132 -0.50 -0.37 11.86
CA LEU A 132 -0.91 -0.72 10.50
C LEU A 132 0.14 -1.65 9.86
N GLU A 133 1.42 -1.40 10.07
CA GLU A 133 2.50 -2.28 9.60
C GLU A 133 2.35 -3.70 10.17
N ASP A 134 2.02 -3.84 11.45
CA ASP A 134 1.78 -5.14 12.08
C ASP A 134 0.63 -5.90 11.41
N ILE A 135 -0.51 -5.23 11.18
CA ILE A 135 -1.67 -5.80 10.48
C ILE A 135 -1.29 -6.22 9.05
N LEU A 136 -0.57 -5.37 8.32
CA LEU A 136 -0.14 -5.67 6.94
C LEU A 136 0.84 -6.84 6.90
N ASN A 137 1.78 -6.91 7.83
CA ASN A 137 2.73 -8.02 7.92
C ASN A 137 2.04 -9.33 8.30
N GLU A 138 1.07 -9.30 9.22
CA GLU A 138 0.25 -10.47 9.53
C GLU A 138 -0.58 -10.92 8.32
N PHE A 139 -1.20 -9.98 7.62
CA PHE A 139 -1.97 -10.24 6.41
C PHE A 139 -1.11 -10.89 5.32
N VAL A 140 0.06 -10.34 5.00
CA VAL A 140 0.98 -10.90 4.01
C VAL A 140 1.43 -12.31 4.39
N ARG A 141 1.70 -12.57 5.68
CA ARG A 141 2.05 -13.91 6.17
C ARG A 141 0.93 -14.92 6.04
N LYS A 142 -0.33 -14.51 6.18
CA LYS A 142 -1.47 -15.42 6.06
C LYS A 142 -1.86 -15.67 4.60
N VAL A 143 -1.91 -14.60 3.81
CA VAL A 143 -2.45 -14.63 2.44
C VAL A 143 -1.37 -15.01 1.43
N TYR A 144 -0.29 -14.23 1.35
CA TYR A 144 0.68 -14.35 0.25
C TYR A 144 1.83 -15.31 0.55
N GLN A 145 2.20 -15.47 1.83
CA GLN A 145 3.21 -16.43 2.30
C GLN A 145 4.52 -16.40 1.48
N PRO A 146 5.27 -15.28 1.44
CA PRO A 146 6.50 -15.19 0.65
C PRO A 146 7.49 -16.32 1.00
N ALA A 147 8.05 -16.97 -0.02
CA ALA A 147 8.95 -18.12 0.11
C ALA A 147 10.37 -17.77 0.61
N TYR A 148 10.58 -16.54 1.10
CA TYR A 148 11.86 -16.03 1.61
C TYR A 148 11.62 -15.17 2.86
N GLY A 149 12.64 -14.98 3.69
CA GLY A 149 12.47 -14.34 5.00
C GLY A 149 12.65 -12.82 5.04
N ASN A 150 13.34 -12.24 4.05
CA ASN A 150 13.76 -10.83 4.05
C ASN A 150 12.85 -9.91 3.21
N TRP A 151 11.53 -10.11 3.26
CA TRP A 151 10.55 -9.18 2.67
C TRP A 151 10.18 -8.06 3.66
N THR A 152 9.55 -7.01 3.12
CA THR A 152 9.02 -5.90 3.91
C THR A 152 7.72 -5.38 3.26
N THR A 153 6.94 -4.64 4.03
CA THR A 153 5.74 -3.94 3.54
C THR A 153 5.99 -2.43 3.60
N LEU A 154 5.36 -1.68 2.69
CA LEU A 154 5.41 -0.24 2.67
C LEU A 154 3.99 0.30 2.45
N VAL A 155 3.50 1.12 3.39
CA VAL A 155 2.21 1.79 3.23
C VAL A 155 2.31 2.83 2.11
N HIS A 156 1.32 2.84 1.23
CA HIS A 156 1.20 3.78 0.11
C HIS A 156 -0.25 4.24 -0.06
N THR A 157 -0.48 5.32 -0.80
CA THR A 157 -1.81 5.95 -0.94
C THR A 157 -2.63 5.32 -2.08
N GLY A 158 -2.61 3.99 -2.18
CA GLY A 158 -3.24 3.21 -3.25
C GLY A 158 -2.29 2.78 -4.37
N ASN A 159 -2.74 1.87 -5.25
CA ASN A 159 -1.88 1.20 -6.23
C ASN A 159 -1.26 2.15 -7.25
N THR A 160 -1.95 3.23 -7.65
CA THR A 160 -1.39 4.25 -8.55
C THR A 160 -0.15 4.94 -7.95
N ASP A 161 -0.16 5.21 -6.64
CA ASP A 161 1.00 5.75 -5.92
C ASP A 161 2.11 4.69 -5.76
N GLY A 162 1.74 3.44 -5.46
CA GLY A 162 2.67 2.30 -5.43
C GLY A 162 3.39 2.11 -6.77
N TRP A 163 2.64 2.16 -7.87
CA TRP A 163 3.19 2.09 -9.22
C TRP A 163 4.13 3.27 -9.53
N GLY A 164 3.77 4.50 -9.15
CA GLY A 164 4.67 5.65 -9.30
C GLY A 164 6.00 5.47 -8.55
N LYS A 165 5.96 4.86 -7.36
CA LYS A 165 7.18 4.50 -6.60
C LYS A 165 8.01 3.47 -7.35
N VAL A 166 7.38 2.43 -7.92
CA VAL A 166 8.04 1.41 -8.74
C VAL A 166 8.73 2.05 -9.94
N VAL A 167 8.03 2.91 -10.70
CA VAL A 167 8.57 3.59 -11.89
C VAL A 167 9.84 4.36 -11.53
N LEU A 168 9.79 5.19 -10.48
CA LEU A 168 10.96 5.95 -10.02
C LEU A 168 12.09 5.08 -9.47
N THR A 169 11.76 3.90 -8.95
CA THR A 169 12.74 3.00 -8.32
C THR A 169 13.48 2.15 -9.34
N LEU A 170 12.78 1.67 -10.37
CA LEU A 170 13.29 0.63 -11.26
C LEU A 170 13.62 1.10 -12.68
N PHE A 171 13.14 2.26 -13.13
CA PHE A 171 13.31 2.69 -14.52
C PHE A 171 14.19 3.92 -14.68
N ASN A 172 15.00 3.91 -15.74
CA ASN A 172 15.67 5.06 -16.31
C ASN A 172 14.96 5.50 -17.60
N PRO A 173 15.10 6.77 -18.00
CA PRO A 173 14.58 7.25 -19.29
C PRO A 173 15.08 6.42 -20.48
N GLY A 174 14.17 6.06 -21.39
CA GLY A 174 14.46 5.30 -22.61
C GLY A 174 14.32 3.78 -22.48
N GLU A 175 13.96 3.28 -21.29
CA GLU A 175 13.82 1.84 -21.03
C GLU A 175 12.43 1.30 -21.32
N GLY A 176 12.37 0.00 -21.60
CA GLY A 176 11.12 -0.71 -21.87
C GLY A 176 10.51 -1.36 -20.62
N LEU A 177 9.18 -1.35 -20.55
CA LEU A 177 8.36 -2.04 -19.56
C LEU A 177 7.60 -3.18 -20.24
N LEU A 178 7.85 -4.44 -19.85
CA LEU A 178 7.04 -5.55 -20.35
C LEU A 178 5.63 -5.47 -19.75
N CYS A 179 4.61 -5.65 -20.58
CA CYS A 179 3.23 -5.71 -20.14
C CYS A 179 2.40 -6.61 -21.07
N SER A 180 1.23 -7.04 -20.61
CA SER A 180 0.23 -7.68 -21.50
C SER A 180 -0.15 -6.73 -22.64
N GLU A 181 -0.54 -7.28 -23.79
CA GLU A 181 -1.00 -6.49 -24.95
C GLU A 181 -2.14 -5.53 -24.56
N TRP A 182 -3.12 -6.07 -23.85
CA TRP A 182 -4.19 -5.31 -23.21
C TRP A 182 -3.84 -5.18 -21.75
N THR A 183 -3.69 -3.98 -21.23
CA THR A 183 -3.29 -3.75 -19.84
C THR A 183 -3.92 -2.49 -19.28
N TYR A 184 -3.77 -2.25 -17.98
CA TYR A 184 -4.36 -1.10 -17.30
C TYR A 184 -3.81 0.23 -17.85
N PRO A 185 -4.64 1.05 -18.52
CA PRO A 185 -4.15 2.22 -19.24
C PRO A 185 -3.48 3.25 -18.33
N SER A 186 -3.94 3.39 -17.08
CA SER A 186 -3.36 4.38 -16.16
C SER A 186 -1.95 4.02 -15.70
N ALA A 187 -1.61 2.72 -15.60
CA ALA A 187 -0.23 2.30 -15.32
C ALA A 187 0.70 2.74 -16.46
N MET A 188 0.26 2.56 -17.72
CA MET A 188 1.03 2.99 -18.88
C MET A 188 1.14 4.52 -18.96
N ALA A 189 0.00 5.22 -18.82
CA ALA A 189 -0.06 6.68 -18.89
C ALA A 189 0.77 7.38 -17.80
N SER A 190 0.98 6.74 -16.65
CA SER A 190 1.83 7.27 -15.58
C SER A 190 3.32 6.97 -15.78
N ALA A 191 3.69 5.92 -16.53
CA ALA A 191 5.07 5.58 -16.83
C ALA A 191 5.65 6.36 -18.03
N ILE A 192 4.83 6.62 -19.06
CA ILE A 192 5.23 7.31 -20.30
C ILE A 192 5.93 8.67 -20.06
N PRO A 193 5.45 9.55 -19.15
CA PRO A 193 6.12 10.82 -18.86
C PRO A 193 7.55 10.69 -18.34
N PHE A 194 7.92 9.52 -17.79
CA PHE A 194 9.29 9.20 -17.37
C PHE A 194 10.15 8.60 -18.49
N SER A 195 9.68 8.69 -19.75
CA SER A 195 10.29 8.08 -20.93
C SER A 195 10.41 6.55 -20.84
N VAL A 196 9.49 5.91 -20.12
CA VAL A 196 9.36 4.45 -20.07
C VAL A 196 8.41 4.02 -21.18
N THR A 197 8.85 3.07 -22.00
CA THR A 197 8.09 2.61 -23.17
C THR A 197 7.41 1.28 -22.86
N PRO A 198 6.07 1.19 -22.89
CA PRO A 198 5.37 -0.10 -22.81
C PRO A 198 5.76 -1.01 -23.98
N VAL A 199 6.14 -2.24 -23.67
CA VAL A 199 6.52 -3.29 -24.61
C VAL A 199 5.51 -4.43 -24.43
N PRO A 200 4.48 -4.52 -25.29
CA PRO A 200 3.49 -5.57 -25.19
C PRO A 200 4.13 -6.92 -25.49
N VAL A 201 3.85 -7.90 -24.63
CA VAL A 201 4.22 -9.30 -24.82
C VAL A 201 3.28 -9.90 -25.87
N LYS A 202 3.68 -9.76 -27.14
CA LYS A 202 3.18 -10.49 -28.33
C LYS A 202 4.39 -11.03 -29.11
N MET A 203 4.18 -12.13 -29.83
CA MET A 203 5.17 -13.01 -30.48
C MET A 203 6.03 -12.37 -31.61
N ASP A 204 6.31 -11.06 -31.59
CA ASP A 204 6.94 -10.35 -32.71
C ASP A 204 7.27 -8.87 -32.44
N SER A 205 7.16 -8.38 -31.20
CA SER A 205 7.47 -6.97 -30.89
C SER A 205 8.98 -6.69 -30.99
N GLN A 206 9.37 -6.09 -32.12
CA GLN A 206 10.74 -5.66 -32.36
C GLN A 206 11.11 -4.47 -31.47
N THR A 207 11.93 -4.70 -30.45
CA THR A 207 12.55 -3.69 -29.59
C THR A 207 13.72 -2.96 -30.28
N ARG A 208 13.57 -2.59 -31.56
CA ARG A 208 14.66 -2.03 -32.37
C ARG A 208 15.16 -0.70 -31.79
N GLY A 209 16.34 -0.74 -31.18
CA GLY A 209 17.07 0.44 -30.71
C GLY A 209 16.88 0.80 -29.23
N MET A 210 16.17 -0.01 -28.44
CA MET A 210 16.03 0.21 -26.98
C MET A 210 16.78 -0.83 -26.16
N PRO A 211 17.17 -0.50 -24.90
CA PRO A 211 17.67 -1.50 -23.96
C PRO A 211 16.66 -2.63 -23.76
N ARG A 212 17.17 -3.84 -23.50
CA ARG A 212 16.33 -5.01 -23.15
C ARG A 212 15.47 -4.67 -21.93
N PRO A 213 14.13 -4.83 -21.98
CA PRO A 213 13.27 -4.65 -20.82
C PRO A 213 13.67 -5.59 -19.67
N ARG A 214 13.66 -5.07 -18.44
CA ARG A 214 14.02 -5.81 -17.21
C ARG A 214 12.94 -5.82 -16.14
N VAL A 215 11.75 -5.29 -16.47
CA VAL A 215 10.62 -5.22 -15.55
C VAL A 215 9.36 -5.68 -16.29
N LEU A 216 8.59 -6.54 -15.65
CA LEU A 216 7.28 -7.01 -16.09
C LEU A 216 6.19 -6.42 -15.17
N TYR A 217 5.26 -5.67 -15.75
CA TYR A 217 4.01 -5.28 -15.08
C TYR A 217 2.91 -6.28 -15.46
N THR A 218 2.28 -6.87 -14.45
CA THR A 218 1.22 -7.86 -14.64
C THR A 218 0.08 -7.68 -13.64
N ILE A 219 -1.13 -8.00 -14.08
CA ILE A 219 -2.35 -8.04 -13.25
C ILE A 219 -2.87 -9.48 -13.35
N PRO A 220 -2.41 -10.39 -12.47
CA PRO A 220 -2.58 -11.82 -12.69
C PRO A 220 -3.93 -12.36 -12.23
N THR A 221 -4.70 -11.58 -11.46
CA THR A 221 -6.05 -11.92 -11.03
C THR A 221 -7.02 -10.86 -11.53
N GLY A 222 -8.08 -11.26 -12.25
CA GLY A 222 -9.08 -10.31 -12.77
C GLY A 222 -8.48 -9.22 -13.66
N GLN A 223 -7.57 -9.60 -14.56
CA GLN A 223 -6.76 -8.73 -15.40
C GLN A 223 -7.57 -7.57 -15.99
N ASN A 224 -7.08 -6.33 -15.87
CA ASN A 224 -7.74 -5.18 -16.49
C ASN A 224 -7.14 -4.90 -17.88
N PRO A 225 -7.90 -4.95 -18.98
CA PRO A 225 -9.38 -5.01 -19.06
C PRO A 225 -9.99 -6.39 -19.32
N THR A 226 -9.20 -7.45 -19.50
CA THR A 226 -9.69 -8.73 -20.08
C THR A 226 -10.49 -9.61 -19.12
N GLY A 227 -10.40 -9.39 -17.81
CA GLY A 227 -10.93 -10.24 -16.75
C GLY A 227 -10.16 -11.56 -16.55
N ALA A 228 -9.10 -11.80 -17.33
CA ALA A 228 -8.35 -13.05 -17.28
C ALA A 228 -7.66 -13.27 -15.91
N THR A 229 -7.46 -14.53 -15.54
CA THR A 229 -6.72 -14.90 -14.32
C THR A 229 -5.74 -16.00 -14.70
N THR A 230 -4.45 -15.80 -14.44
CA THR A 230 -3.37 -16.70 -14.84
C THR A 230 -2.74 -17.34 -13.61
N LEU A 231 -3.33 -18.41 -13.08
CA LEU A 231 -2.81 -19.10 -11.89
C LEU A 231 -1.81 -20.20 -12.27
N GLU A 232 -2.10 -20.93 -13.34
CA GLU A 232 -1.36 -22.10 -13.79
C GLU A 232 0.00 -21.73 -14.38
N GLU A 233 0.05 -20.60 -15.11
CA GLU A 233 1.23 -20.13 -15.85
C GLU A 233 2.23 -19.36 -14.97
N ARG A 234 1.91 -19.06 -13.70
CA ARG A 234 2.76 -18.21 -12.84
C ARG A 234 4.15 -18.78 -12.63
N LYS A 235 4.27 -20.12 -12.54
CA LYS A 235 5.56 -20.79 -12.36
C LYS A 235 6.44 -20.64 -13.60
N GLU A 236 5.89 -20.84 -14.79
CA GLU A 236 6.60 -20.70 -16.05
C GLU A 236 7.05 -19.24 -16.27
N ILE A 237 6.16 -18.28 -16.01
CA ILE A 237 6.49 -16.85 -16.07
C ILE A 237 7.61 -16.51 -15.08
N TYR A 238 7.56 -17.06 -13.86
CA TYR A 238 8.59 -16.86 -12.86
C TYR A 238 9.94 -17.43 -13.30
N GLU A 239 9.97 -18.65 -13.84
CA GLU A 239 11.19 -19.29 -14.36
C GLU A 239 11.84 -18.45 -15.47
N ILE A 240 11.05 -17.95 -16.41
CA ILE A 240 11.52 -17.02 -17.45
C ILE A 240 12.08 -15.74 -16.82
N CYS A 241 11.38 -15.16 -15.84
CA CYS A 241 11.85 -13.95 -15.20
C CYS A 241 13.16 -14.15 -14.42
N VAL A 242 13.38 -15.34 -13.84
CA VAL A 242 14.65 -15.70 -13.22
C VAL A 242 15.76 -15.86 -14.26
N GLU A 243 15.51 -16.59 -15.35
CA GLU A 243 16.48 -16.81 -16.43
C GLU A 243 16.95 -15.49 -17.06
N TYR A 244 16.02 -14.58 -17.30
CA TYR A 244 16.30 -13.31 -17.97
C TYR A 244 16.52 -12.14 -17.00
N ASP A 245 16.61 -12.38 -15.69
CA ASP A 245 16.80 -11.33 -14.67
C ASP A 245 15.79 -10.18 -14.84
N ILE A 246 14.50 -10.51 -14.75
CA ILE A 246 13.36 -9.60 -14.88
C ILE A 246 12.66 -9.46 -13.53
N ILE A 247 12.47 -8.22 -13.08
CA ILE A 247 11.65 -7.92 -11.89
C ILE A 247 10.17 -8.02 -12.25
N ILE A 248 9.41 -8.81 -11.49
CA ILE A 248 7.96 -8.89 -11.61
C ILE A 248 7.31 -7.85 -10.68
N VAL A 249 6.44 -7.02 -11.24
CA VAL A 249 5.57 -6.09 -10.53
C VAL A 249 4.13 -6.57 -10.69
N GLU A 250 3.64 -7.26 -9.66
CA GLU A 250 2.26 -7.76 -9.59
C GLU A 250 1.35 -6.67 -9.01
N ASP A 251 0.40 -6.19 -9.81
CA ASP A 251 -0.66 -5.27 -9.42
C ASP A 251 -1.95 -6.06 -9.25
N ASP A 252 -2.32 -6.35 -7.98
CA ASP A 252 -3.37 -7.33 -7.67
C ASP A 252 -4.53 -6.74 -6.85
N PRO A 253 -5.22 -5.68 -7.34
CA PRO A 253 -6.34 -5.07 -6.62
C PRO A 253 -7.58 -5.98 -6.59
N TYR A 254 -7.60 -7.06 -7.38
CA TYR A 254 -8.75 -7.93 -7.56
C TYR A 254 -8.55 -9.34 -6.98
N TYR A 255 -7.44 -9.61 -6.29
CA TYR A 255 -7.12 -10.93 -5.72
C TYR A 255 -8.32 -11.58 -5.00
N PHE A 256 -8.95 -10.83 -4.08
CA PHE A 256 -10.07 -11.28 -3.26
C PHE A 256 -11.44 -11.23 -3.95
N LEU A 257 -11.48 -10.80 -5.21
CA LEU A 257 -12.71 -10.81 -6.02
C LEU A 257 -12.82 -12.07 -6.88
N SER A 258 -11.82 -12.96 -6.85
CA SER A 258 -11.87 -14.21 -7.60
C SER A 258 -12.96 -15.13 -7.06
N TYR A 259 -13.89 -15.53 -7.95
CA TYR A 259 -15.03 -16.39 -7.62
C TYR A 259 -14.65 -17.85 -7.34
N ASN A 260 -13.43 -18.26 -7.69
CA ASN A 260 -13.01 -19.67 -7.74
C ASN A 260 -11.86 -20.05 -6.79
N VAL A 261 -11.39 -19.14 -5.94
CA VAL A 261 -10.39 -19.50 -4.93
C VAL A 261 -11.14 -20.01 -3.71
N SER A 262 -11.25 -21.33 -3.59
CA SER A 262 -11.61 -21.93 -2.30
C SER A 262 -10.52 -21.58 -1.28
N PRO A 263 -10.89 -21.23 -0.04
CA PRO A 263 -9.94 -20.83 1.01
C PRO A 263 -8.92 -21.93 1.32
#